data_AF-A0A0F9FFA9-F1
#
_entry.id   AF-A0A0F9FFA9-F1
#
_cell.length_a   1.000
_cell.length_b   1.000
_cell.length_c   1.000
_cell.angle_alpha   90.00
_cell.angle_beta   90.00
_cell.angle_gamma   90.00
#
_symmetry.space_group_name_H-M   'P 1'
#
loop_
_entity.id
_entity.type
_entity.pdbx_description
1 polymer ?
#
loop_
_entity_poly.entity_id
_entity_poly.type
_entity_poly.pdbx_seq_one_letter_code
_entity_poly.pdbx_strand_id
1 'polypeptide(L)'
;MKEINDNCPRCNQYRLLRSINYFDDRRHGIKIGKDVKHIDYLCYNCLSEIDKGIKDGRKLVELIGRDIIIQGYGLPKYLDKIYKLLGIDRQIIQKSYDFINFIYTRWIVIQSVEKFKYHLASLMMALHQNELEEEKQQLGEYINNHFKNTSIEEINEKINEITIWCQEKNYNPFSA
;
A
#
# COMPACT_ATOMS: atom_id res chain seq x y z
N MET A 1 6.44 20.29 16.47
CA MET A 1 7.83 19.91 16.81
C MET A 1 8.09 18.52 16.24
N LYS A 2 9.20 18.30 15.50
CA LYS A 2 9.40 17.05 14.72
C LYS A 2 9.76 15.83 15.57
N GLU A 3 10.48 16.04 16.66
CA GLU A 3 10.95 14.99 17.56
C GLU A 3 10.85 15.47 19.01
N ILE A 4 10.66 14.54 19.94
CA ILE A 4 10.63 14.78 21.39
C ILE A 4 11.35 13.64 22.10
N ASN A 5 11.89 13.90 23.30
CA ASN A 5 12.35 12.82 24.18
C ASN A 5 11.24 12.50 25.17
N ASP A 6 10.72 11.28 25.12
CA ASP A 6 9.66 10.81 26.02
C ASP A 6 9.62 9.27 26.05
N ASN A 7 8.78 8.70 26.91
CA ASN A 7 8.49 7.27 26.93
C ASN A 7 7.69 6.87 25.68
N CYS A 8 8.22 5.91 24.93
CA CYS A 8 7.52 5.35 23.79
C CYS A 8 6.21 4.68 24.24
N PRO A 9 5.05 5.05 23.69
CA PRO A 9 3.76 4.54 24.16
C PRO A 9 3.55 3.03 23.90
N ARG A 10 4.36 2.41 23.02
CA ARG A 10 4.32 0.96 22.81
C ARG A 10 5.25 0.20 23.76
N CYS A 11 6.54 0.53 23.74
CA CYS A 11 7.54 -0.24 24.48
C CYS A 11 7.85 0.30 25.89
N ASN A 12 7.25 1.44 26.26
CA ASN A 12 7.40 2.12 27.54
C ASN A 12 8.86 2.42 27.93
N GLN A 13 9.70 2.70 26.94
CA GLN A 13 11.11 3.08 27.13
C GLN A 13 11.32 4.54 26.77
N TYR A 14 12.05 5.26 27.62
CA TYR A 14 12.43 6.65 27.39
C TYR A 14 13.44 6.75 26.23
N ARG A 15 13.03 7.38 25.12
CA ARG A 15 13.81 7.44 23.87
C ARG A 15 13.47 8.72 23.10
N LEU A 16 14.27 9.01 22.08
CA LEU A 16 13.87 9.97 21.05
C LEU A 16 12.69 9.40 20.25
N LEU A 17 11.56 10.10 20.31
CA LEU A 17 10.33 9.80 19.59
C LEU A 17 10.20 10.78 18.42
N ARG A 18 9.68 10.29 17.31
CA ARG A 18 9.41 11.10 16.12
C ARG A 18 7.93 11.23 15.89
N SER A 19 7.51 12.41 15.46
CA SER A 19 6.11 12.68 15.14
C SER A 19 5.65 11.74 14.03
N ILE A 20 4.54 11.06 14.28
CA ILE A 20 3.87 10.19 13.32
C ILE A 20 3.24 11.03 12.20
N ASN A 21 2.79 12.25 12.50
CA ASN A 21 2.21 13.18 11.52
C ASN A 21 3.25 13.70 10.49
N TYR A 22 4.53 13.76 10.85
CA TYR A 22 5.62 14.09 9.91
C TYR A 22 6.17 12.85 9.16
N PHE A 23 5.56 11.69 9.38
CA PHE A 23 5.86 10.43 8.70
C PHE A 23 4.94 10.17 7.50
N ASP A 24 4.00 11.08 7.21
CA ASP A 24 3.19 11.19 5.98
C ASP A 24 4.02 11.40 4.70
N ASP A 25 5.33 11.19 4.74
CA ASP A 25 6.16 11.07 3.53
C ASP A 25 6.57 9.62 3.24
N ARG A 26 6.40 8.66 4.17
CA ARG A 26 6.88 7.26 4.00
C ARG A 26 6.00 6.16 4.57
N ARG A 27 5.07 6.44 5.48
CA ARG A 27 4.13 5.46 6.04
C ARG A 27 2.81 6.16 6.31
N HIS A 28 1.70 5.65 5.80
CA HIS A 28 0.48 6.44 5.76
C HIS A 28 -0.71 5.72 6.36
N GLY A 29 -1.02 6.14 7.58
CA GLY A 29 -2.12 5.69 8.42
C GLY A 29 -1.55 4.96 9.63
N ILE A 30 -1.48 5.61 10.79
CA ILE A 30 -1.37 4.89 12.06
C ILE A 30 -2.72 5.02 12.77
N LYS A 31 -3.52 3.94 12.78
CA LYS A 31 -4.77 3.91 13.56
C LYS A 31 -4.48 3.33 14.94
N ILE A 32 -5.11 3.90 15.96
CA ILE A 32 -4.90 3.52 17.35
C ILE A 32 -6.22 3.04 17.94
N GLY A 33 -6.26 1.86 18.55
CA GLY A 33 -7.41 1.33 19.31
C GLY A 33 -6.96 0.34 20.38
N LYS A 34 -7.66 0.03 21.47
CA LYS A 34 -8.86 0.58 22.08
C LYS A 34 -8.51 0.86 23.55
N ASP A 35 -8.12 2.11 23.78
CA ASP A 35 -8.29 2.95 24.98
C ASP A 35 -7.74 4.31 24.57
N VAL A 36 -8.62 5.30 24.41
CA VAL A 36 -8.49 6.50 23.56
C VAL A 36 -7.30 7.40 23.96
N LYS A 37 -6.07 7.02 23.60
CA LYS A 37 -4.91 7.90 23.63
C LYS A 37 -4.44 8.13 22.21
N HIS A 38 -4.61 9.37 21.75
CA HIS A 38 -3.95 9.84 20.55
C HIS A 38 -2.44 9.76 20.77
N ILE A 39 -1.72 9.00 19.94
CA ILE A 39 -0.27 8.98 19.94
C ILE A 39 0.19 9.86 18.78
N ASP A 40 0.85 10.96 19.11
CA ASP A 40 1.50 11.83 18.12
C ASP A 40 2.93 11.39 17.80
N TYR A 41 3.57 10.58 18.67
CA TYR A 41 5.00 10.28 18.63
C TYR A 41 5.31 8.80 18.90
N LEU A 42 6.21 8.20 18.11
CA LEU A 42 6.65 6.82 18.30
C LEU A 42 8.17 6.71 18.20
N CYS A 43 8.79 5.76 18.93
CA CYS A 43 10.24 5.57 18.84
C CYS A 43 10.64 4.91 17.51
N TYR A 44 11.87 5.18 17.09
CA TYR A 44 12.44 4.68 15.84
C TYR A 44 12.39 3.16 15.66
N ASN A 45 12.54 2.39 16.74
CA ASN A 45 12.51 0.94 16.68
C ASN A 45 11.12 0.41 16.29
N CYS A 46 10.09 0.88 17.01
CA CYS A 46 8.72 0.47 16.73
C CYS A 46 8.26 0.98 15.35
N LEU A 47 8.70 2.18 14.98
CA LEU A 47 8.56 2.69 13.63
C LEU A 47 9.19 1.70 12.62
N SER A 48 10.44 1.27 12.81
CA SER A 48 11.11 0.35 11.90
C SER A 48 10.39 -0.99 11.71
N GLU A 49 9.65 -1.48 12.70
CA GLU A 49 8.85 -2.71 12.58
C GLU A 49 7.65 -2.53 11.66
N ILE A 50 6.95 -1.39 11.74
CA ILE A 50 5.90 -1.01 10.78
C ILE A 50 6.50 -0.97 9.37
N ASP A 51 7.66 -0.34 9.23
CA ASP A 51 8.38 -0.24 7.96
C ASP A 51 8.69 -1.61 7.36
N LYS A 52 9.19 -2.52 8.20
CA LYS A 52 9.53 -3.87 7.77
C LYS A 52 8.28 -4.62 7.31
N GLY A 53 7.20 -4.57 8.09
CA GLY A 53 5.94 -5.21 7.70
C GLY A 53 5.35 -4.66 6.41
N ILE A 54 5.37 -3.34 6.20
CA ILE A 54 4.90 -2.72 4.95
C ILE A 54 5.83 -3.09 3.78
N LYS A 55 7.17 -3.09 3.98
CA LYS A 55 8.14 -3.55 2.97
C LYS A 55 7.92 -5.00 2.57
N ASP A 56 7.51 -5.84 3.53
CA ASP A 56 7.18 -7.25 3.32
C ASP A 56 5.78 -7.43 2.70
N GLY A 57 5.11 -6.34 2.31
CA GLY A 57 3.83 -6.36 1.59
C GLY A 57 2.59 -6.45 2.47
N ARG A 58 2.71 -6.28 3.80
CA ARG A 58 1.56 -6.27 4.71
C ARG A 58 0.81 -4.95 4.60
N LYS A 59 -0.47 -5.03 4.22
CA LYS A 59 -1.40 -3.89 4.16
C LYS A 59 -1.65 -3.25 5.53
N LEU A 60 -1.59 -4.07 6.57
CA LEU A 60 -1.79 -3.71 7.96
C LEU A 60 -0.65 -4.30 8.79
N VAL A 61 0.03 -3.47 9.56
CA VAL A 61 1.00 -3.90 10.57
C VAL A 61 0.47 -3.46 11.92
N GLU A 62 0.07 -4.43 12.75
CA GLU A 62 -0.38 -4.16 14.10
C GLU A 62 0.77 -4.33 15.08
N LEU A 63 1.00 -3.30 15.89
CA LEU A 63 1.91 -3.34 17.01
C LEU A 63 1.09 -3.26 18.29
N ILE A 64 1.05 -4.37 19.01
CA ILE A 64 0.34 -4.46 20.29
C ILE A 64 1.29 -3.95 21.39
N GLY A 65 0.91 -2.85 22.03
CA GLY A 65 1.47 -2.34 23.28
C GLY A 65 0.66 -2.82 24.49
N ARG A 66 0.98 -2.32 25.68
CA ARG A 66 0.34 -2.75 26.93
C ARG A 66 -1.17 -2.45 26.97
N ASP A 67 -1.54 -1.22 26.63
CA ASP A 67 -2.93 -0.72 26.66
C ASP A 67 -3.30 -0.05 25.32
N ILE A 68 -2.56 -0.37 24.25
CA ILE A 68 -2.67 0.34 22.97
C ILE A 68 -2.32 -0.57 21.80
N ILE A 69 -3.10 -0.54 20.72
CA ILE A 69 -2.76 -1.17 19.44
C ILE A 69 -2.44 -0.06 18.46
N ILE A 70 -1.26 -0.13 17.86
CA ILE A 70 -0.79 0.81 16.83
C ILE A 70 -0.85 0.09 15.48
N GLN A 71 -1.69 0.55 14.57
CA GLN A 71 -1.96 -0.07 13.28
C GLN A 71 -1.36 0.76 12.16
N GLY A 72 -0.24 0.33 11.57
CA GLY A 72 0.35 0.96 10.40
C GLY A 72 -0.29 0.49 9.08
N TYR A 73 -0.71 1.44 8.26
CA TYR A 73 -1.20 1.27 6.90
C TYR A 73 -0.20 1.88 5.91
N GLY A 74 -0.19 1.37 4.69
CA GLY A 74 0.62 1.95 3.63
C GLY A 74 0.47 1.24 2.30
N LEU A 75 0.76 1.96 1.23
CA LEU A 75 0.97 1.37 -0.09
C LEU A 75 2.32 0.63 -0.09
N PRO A 76 2.42 -0.50 -0.80
CA PRO A 76 3.71 -1.10 -1.13
C PRO A 76 4.67 -0.06 -1.71
N LYS A 77 5.98 -0.17 -1.39
CA LYS A 77 7.02 0.80 -1.78
C LYS A 77 7.02 1.15 -3.27
N TYR A 78 6.68 0.21 -4.14
CA TYR A 78 6.65 0.45 -5.58
C TYR A 78 5.44 1.29 -6.02
N LEU A 79 4.26 1.13 -5.39
CA LEU A 79 3.09 1.98 -5.65
C LEU A 79 3.29 3.40 -5.10
N ASP A 80 3.96 3.54 -3.96
CA ASP A 80 4.34 4.86 -3.42
C ASP A 80 5.32 5.61 -4.35
N LYS A 81 6.27 4.90 -4.96
CA LYS A 81 7.15 5.49 -5.98
C LYS A 81 6.37 5.93 -7.22
N ILE A 82 5.44 5.09 -7.68
CA ILE A 82 4.56 5.42 -8.82
C ILE A 82 3.76 6.70 -8.52
N TYR A 83 3.12 6.78 -7.35
CA TYR A 83 2.41 7.98 -6.91
C TYR A 83 3.29 9.23 -6.97
N LYS A 84 4.50 9.16 -6.39
CA LYS A 84 5.41 10.32 -6.30
C LYS A 84 6.02 10.74 -7.64
N LEU A 85 6.28 9.79 -8.53
CA LEU A 85 6.97 10.05 -9.79
C LEU A 85 6.01 10.38 -10.92
N LEU A 86 4.85 9.73 -10.96
CA LEU A 86 3.89 9.87 -12.06
C LEU A 86 2.71 10.77 -11.70
N GLY A 87 2.56 11.19 -10.43
CA GLY A 87 1.51 12.11 -10.02
C GLY A 87 0.08 11.54 -10.10
N ILE A 88 -0.06 10.22 -10.30
CA ILE A 88 -1.36 9.54 -10.39
C ILE A 88 -2.17 9.76 -9.12
N ASP A 89 -3.48 10.01 -9.27
CA ASP A 89 -4.39 10.20 -8.14
C ASP A 89 -4.31 9.04 -7.14
N ARG A 90 -4.11 9.39 -5.87
CA ARG A 90 -3.91 8.45 -4.78
C ARG A 90 -5.13 7.55 -4.55
N GLN A 91 -6.34 8.06 -4.73
CA GLN A 91 -7.57 7.29 -4.61
C GLN A 91 -7.63 6.20 -5.69
N ILE A 92 -7.16 6.48 -6.91
CA ILE A 92 -7.10 5.48 -7.99
C ILE A 92 -6.12 4.36 -7.62
N ILE A 93 -4.93 4.71 -7.13
CA ILE A 93 -3.94 3.72 -6.66
C ILE A 93 -4.48 2.88 -5.50
N GLN A 94 -5.18 3.52 -4.56
CA GLN A 94 -5.74 2.82 -3.41
C GLN A 94 -6.87 1.86 -3.84
N LYS A 95 -7.79 2.31 -4.70
CA LYS A 95 -8.87 1.48 -5.25
C LYS A 95 -8.32 0.27 -6.00
N SER A 96 -7.31 0.46 -6.85
CA SER A 96 -6.69 -0.63 -7.62
C SER A 96 -5.97 -1.64 -6.73
N TYR A 97 -5.25 -1.18 -5.72
CA TYR A 97 -4.61 -2.04 -4.72
C TYR A 97 -5.63 -2.84 -3.89
N ASP A 98 -6.70 -2.19 -3.46
CA ASP A 98 -7.73 -2.81 -2.62
C ASP A 98 -8.55 -3.84 -3.36
N PHE A 99 -8.86 -3.59 -4.64
CA PHE A 99 -9.53 -4.55 -5.50
C PHE A 99 -8.76 -5.88 -5.62
N ILE A 100 -7.46 -5.82 -5.85
CA ILE A 100 -6.63 -7.03 -5.94
C ILE A 100 -6.54 -7.77 -4.61
N ASN A 101 -6.41 -7.04 -3.49
CA ASN A 101 -6.47 -7.68 -2.18
C ASN A 101 -7.82 -8.36 -1.93
N PHE A 102 -8.92 -7.75 -2.38
CA PHE A 102 -10.24 -8.36 -2.32
C PHE A 102 -10.30 -9.68 -3.10
N ILE A 103 -9.82 -9.71 -4.35
CA ILE A 103 -9.72 -10.94 -5.17
C ILE A 103 -8.98 -12.02 -4.40
N TYR A 104 -7.84 -11.69 -3.78
CA TYR A 104 -7.04 -12.69 -3.07
C TYR A 104 -7.69 -13.24 -1.81
N THR A 105 -8.42 -12.40 -1.10
CA THR A 105 -9.11 -12.84 0.11
C THR A 105 -10.32 -13.72 -0.18
N ARG A 106 -10.93 -13.60 -1.36
CA ARG A 106 -12.24 -14.20 -1.64
C ARG A 106 -12.29 -15.18 -2.79
N TRP A 107 -11.46 -15.01 -3.81
CA TRP A 107 -11.60 -15.75 -5.07
C TRP A 107 -10.43 -16.70 -5.31
N ILE A 108 -9.18 -16.24 -5.14
CA ILE A 108 -8.00 -16.98 -5.63
C ILE A 108 -6.83 -16.83 -4.66
N VAL A 109 -6.09 -17.93 -4.43
CA VAL A 109 -4.81 -17.90 -3.72
C VAL A 109 -3.69 -17.71 -4.75
N ILE A 110 -2.97 -16.59 -4.68
CA ILE A 110 -1.81 -16.31 -5.54
C ILE A 110 -0.53 -16.37 -4.72
N GLN A 111 0.54 -16.87 -5.32
CA GLN A 111 1.87 -16.84 -4.72
C GLN A 111 2.33 -15.41 -4.49
N SER A 112 2.87 -15.14 -3.29
CA SER A 112 3.28 -13.78 -2.87
C SER A 112 4.19 -13.06 -3.88
N VAL A 113 5.04 -13.82 -4.59
CA VAL A 113 6.01 -13.28 -5.56
C VAL A 113 5.34 -12.66 -6.79
N GLU A 114 4.20 -13.18 -7.23
CA GLU A 114 3.48 -12.67 -8.41
C GLU A 114 2.50 -11.54 -8.06
N LYS A 115 2.23 -11.34 -6.75
CA LYS A 115 1.21 -10.43 -6.25
C LYS A 115 1.36 -8.99 -6.76
N PHE A 116 2.59 -8.51 -6.91
CA PHE A 116 2.83 -7.13 -7.35
C PHE A 116 2.42 -6.91 -8.82
N LYS A 117 2.53 -7.91 -9.70
CA LYS A 117 2.15 -7.81 -11.12
C LYS A 117 0.66 -7.55 -11.25
N TYR A 118 -0.16 -8.21 -10.45
CA TYR A 118 -1.61 -7.97 -10.43
C TYR A 118 -1.97 -6.58 -9.89
N HIS A 119 -1.24 -6.07 -8.89
CA HIS A 119 -1.45 -4.69 -8.45
C HIS A 119 -1.15 -3.67 -9.56
N LEU A 120 -0.10 -3.89 -10.36
CA LEU A 120 0.23 -3.05 -11.51
C LEU A 120 -0.82 -3.18 -12.61
N ALA A 121 -1.25 -4.41 -12.94
CA ALA A 121 -2.32 -4.69 -13.90
C ALA A 121 -3.63 -3.99 -13.50
N SER A 122 -4.05 -4.13 -12.24
CA SER A 122 -5.23 -3.46 -11.69
C SER A 122 -5.12 -1.93 -11.79
N LEU A 123 -3.93 -1.36 -11.53
CA LEU A 123 -3.72 0.07 -11.68
C LEU A 123 -3.86 0.51 -13.14
N MET A 124 -3.31 -0.24 -14.10
CA MET A 124 -3.50 0.05 -15.53
C MET A 124 -4.98 -0.03 -15.95
N MET A 125 -5.72 -1.01 -15.45
CA MET A 125 -7.16 -1.13 -15.70
C MET A 125 -7.93 0.06 -15.11
N ALA A 126 -7.58 0.49 -13.88
CA ALA A 126 -8.22 1.62 -13.23
C ALA A 126 -7.95 2.93 -14.00
N LEU A 127 -6.71 3.15 -14.47
CA LEU A 127 -6.37 4.31 -15.30
C LEU A 127 -7.16 4.33 -16.61
N HIS A 128 -7.23 3.18 -17.30
CA HIS A 128 -8.02 3.04 -18.53
C HIS A 128 -9.49 3.38 -18.31
N GLN A 129 -10.10 2.88 -17.23
CA GLN A 129 -11.51 3.15 -16.93
C GLN A 129 -11.79 4.61 -16.55
N ASN A 130 -10.80 5.33 -16.02
CA ASN A 130 -10.92 6.77 -15.72
C ASN A 130 -10.50 7.65 -16.91
N GLU A 131 -10.31 7.07 -18.10
CA GLU A 131 -9.90 7.77 -19.33
C GLU A 131 -8.51 8.48 -19.21
N LEU A 132 -7.65 7.96 -18.32
CA LEU A 132 -6.30 8.48 -18.04
C LEU A 132 -5.24 7.74 -18.85
N GLU A 133 -5.30 7.86 -20.19
CA GLU A 133 -4.41 7.12 -21.10
C GLU A 133 -2.95 7.61 -21.04
N GLU A 134 -2.71 8.89 -20.77
CA GLU A 134 -1.35 9.43 -20.64
C GLU A 134 -0.63 8.82 -19.42
N GLU A 135 -1.27 8.85 -18.26
CA GLU A 135 -0.75 8.26 -17.02
C GLU A 135 -0.56 6.74 -17.15
N LYS A 136 -1.46 6.07 -17.88
CA LYS A 136 -1.34 4.65 -18.19
C LYS A 136 -0.13 4.35 -19.06
N GLN A 137 0.14 5.18 -20.07
CA GLN A 137 1.35 5.07 -20.88
C GLN A 137 2.61 5.31 -20.04
N GLN A 138 2.64 6.39 -19.25
CA GLN A 138 3.75 6.69 -18.34
C GLN A 138 4.01 5.55 -17.34
N LEU A 139 2.95 4.92 -16.83
CA LEU A 139 3.06 3.74 -15.98
C LEU A 139 3.68 2.56 -16.72
N GLY A 140 3.28 2.30 -17.97
CA GLY A 140 3.86 1.26 -18.81
C GLY A 140 5.37 1.46 -19.04
N GLU A 141 5.77 2.69 -19.37
CA GLU A 141 7.18 3.06 -19.52
C GLU A 141 7.94 2.90 -18.20
N TYR A 142 7.36 3.34 -17.09
CA TYR A 142 7.94 3.15 -15.76
C TYR A 142 8.16 1.68 -15.42
N ILE A 143 7.21 0.80 -15.78
CA ILE A 143 7.32 -0.64 -15.53
C ILE A 143 8.54 -1.23 -16.23
N ASN A 144 8.65 -1.00 -17.54
CA ASN A 144 9.76 -1.54 -18.35
C ASN A 144 11.12 -0.98 -17.91
N ASN A 145 11.18 0.28 -17.47
CA ASN A 145 12.43 0.93 -17.07
C ASN A 145 12.91 0.55 -15.66
N HIS A 146 12.00 0.18 -14.75
CA HIS A 146 12.33 0.02 -13.33
C HIS A 146 12.19 -1.40 -12.78
N PHE A 147 11.47 -2.31 -13.44
CA PHE A 147 11.30 -3.69 -12.97
C PHE A 147 12.07 -4.66 -13.87
N LYS A 148 13.26 -5.10 -13.40
CA LYS A 148 14.16 -5.96 -14.19
C LYS A 148 13.59 -7.32 -14.59
N ASN A 149 12.60 -7.83 -13.86
CA ASN A 149 12.00 -9.15 -14.06
C ASN A 149 10.49 -9.04 -14.35
N THR A 150 10.06 -7.92 -14.92
CA THR A 150 8.65 -7.70 -15.25
C THR A 150 8.54 -6.85 -16.50
N SER A 151 7.87 -7.37 -17.51
CA SER A 151 7.57 -6.62 -18.72
C SER A 151 6.11 -6.16 -18.78
N ILE A 152 5.84 -5.18 -19.63
CA ILE A 152 4.47 -4.72 -19.89
C ILE A 152 3.59 -5.84 -20.48
N GLU A 153 4.18 -6.77 -21.25
CA GLU A 153 3.48 -7.94 -21.79
C GLU A 153 2.99 -8.85 -20.66
N GLU A 154 3.84 -9.15 -19.66
CA GLU A 154 3.42 -9.93 -18.49
C GLU A 154 2.31 -9.22 -17.70
N ILE A 155 2.34 -7.89 -17.62
CA ILE A 155 1.27 -7.13 -16.98
C ILE A 155 -0.04 -7.23 -17.78
N ASN A 156 0.03 -7.16 -19.11
CA ASN A 156 -1.13 -7.33 -19.98
C ASN A 156 -1.74 -8.74 -19.87
N GLU A 157 -0.91 -9.78 -19.71
CA GLU A 157 -1.40 -11.13 -19.39
C GLU A 157 -2.20 -11.12 -18.07
N LYS A 158 -1.72 -10.42 -17.04
CA LYS A 158 -2.43 -10.31 -15.76
C LYS A 158 -3.72 -9.51 -15.86
N ILE A 159 -3.78 -8.50 -16.73
CA ILE A 159 -5.03 -7.78 -17.03
C ILE A 159 -6.07 -8.74 -17.61
N ASN A 160 -5.67 -9.61 -18.55
CA ASN A 160 -6.57 -10.60 -19.13
C ASN A 160 -7.08 -11.60 -18.07
N GLU A 161 -6.19 -12.10 -17.21
CA GLU A 161 -6.58 -12.98 -16.10
C GLU A 161 -7.59 -12.32 -15.15
N ILE A 162 -7.32 -11.08 -14.72
CA ILE A 162 -8.24 -10.31 -13.86
C ILE A 162 -9.58 -10.11 -14.55
N THR A 163 -9.59 -9.82 -15.85
CA THR A 163 -10.80 -9.60 -16.64
C THR A 163 -11.65 -10.86 -16.69
N ILE A 164 -11.04 -12.03 -16.91
CA ILE A 164 -11.73 -13.33 -16.88
C ILE A 164 -12.35 -13.56 -15.50
N TRP A 165 -11.61 -13.33 -14.41
CA TRP A 165 -12.16 -13.48 -13.06
C TRP A 165 -13.35 -12.57 -12.80
N CYS A 166 -13.28 -11.31 -13.25
CA CYS A 166 -14.37 -10.37 -13.12
C CYS A 166 -15.61 -10.84 -13.89
N GLN A 167 -15.45 -11.35 -15.11
CA GLN A 167 -16.53 -11.88 -15.93
C GLN A 167 -17.18 -13.12 -15.29
N GLU A 168 -16.39 -14.09 -14.85
CA GLU A 168 -16.87 -15.30 -14.19
C GLU A 168 -17.64 -15.01 -12.89
N LYS A 169 -17.29 -13.92 -12.20
CA LYS A 169 -17.93 -13.49 -10.94
C LYS A 169 -18.98 -12.41 -11.14
N ASN A 170 -19.24 -11.99 -12.37
CA ASN A 170 -20.13 -10.86 -12.71
C ASN A 170 -19.85 -9.62 -11.85
N TYR A 171 -18.58 -9.22 -11.75
CA TYR A 171 -18.10 -8.15 -10.88
C TYR A 171 -17.47 -7.02 -11.70
N ASN A 172 -17.82 -5.77 -11.40
CA ASN A 172 -17.20 -4.60 -12.00
C ASN A 172 -16.22 -3.96 -11.00
N PRO A 173 -14.90 -4.03 -11.25
CA PRO A 173 -13.90 -3.70 -10.24
C PRO A 173 -13.78 -2.23 -9.86
N PHE A 174 -14.23 -1.32 -10.73
CA PHE A 174 -14.13 0.12 -10.50
C PHE A 174 -15.42 0.88 -10.81
N SER A 175 -16.58 0.21 -10.84
CA SER A 175 -17.87 0.91 -10.86
C SER A 175 -18.05 1.72 -9.58
N ALA A 176 -18.52 2.96 -9.72
CA ALA A 176 -18.83 3.88 -8.63
C ALA A 176 -19.90 3.31 -7.67
#